data_AF-A0A086MKH7-F1
#
_entry.id   AF-A0A086MKH7-F1
#
_cell.length_a   1.000
_cell.length_b   1.000
_cell.length_c   1.000
_cell.angle_alpha   90.00
_cell.angle_beta   90.00
_cell.angle_gamma   90.00
#
_symmetry.space_group_name_H-M   'P 1'
#
loop_
_entity.id
_entity.type
_entity.pdbx_description
1 polymer ?
#
loop_
_entity_poly.entity_id
_entity_poly.type
_entity_poly.pdbx_seq_one_letter_code
_entity_poly.pdbx_strand_id
1 'polypeptide(L)'
;MPHKRSSPRTPDLFEVTLTIPTPLSEPAPAKPAALASLSDAQLAQQLGQVLEEVQRRMEEGRGSRPELKAAIRNASVTLERLSPQPLKQRVKSSRSGKSSSPLQEGQRKAVRAALLAGVAPSQVAKHFGLPLAAVRKALEETA
;
A
#
# COMPACT_ATOMS: atom_id res chain seq x y z
N MET A 1 -26.75 13.29 -88.47
CA MET A 1 -27.38 12.90 -87.18
C MET A 1 -26.87 11.53 -86.77
N PRO A 2 -26.59 11.20 -85.49
CA PRO A 2 -26.53 12.00 -84.26
C PRO A 2 -25.13 11.96 -83.57
N HIS A 3 -24.74 13.06 -82.93
CA HIS A 3 -23.52 13.14 -82.10
C HIS A 3 -23.85 12.68 -80.67
N LYS A 4 -23.21 11.61 -80.19
CA LYS A 4 -23.32 11.17 -78.80
C LYS A 4 -22.40 12.00 -77.92
N ARG A 5 -23.01 12.60 -76.89
CA ARG A 5 -22.45 13.55 -75.93
C ARG A 5 -21.23 12.96 -75.21
N SER A 6 -20.16 13.72 -75.10
CA SER A 6 -19.08 13.42 -74.15
C SER A 6 -19.62 13.63 -72.73
N SER A 7 -19.48 12.60 -71.90
CA SER A 7 -19.71 12.69 -70.46
C SER A 7 -18.39 13.12 -69.81
N PRO A 8 -18.38 14.14 -68.93
CA PRO A 8 -17.18 14.49 -68.18
C PRO A 8 -16.86 13.36 -67.21
N ARG A 9 -15.72 12.70 -67.42
CA ARG A 9 -15.13 11.74 -66.48
C ARG A 9 -14.90 12.46 -65.16
N THR A 10 -15.73 12.15 -64.16
CA THR A 10 -15.39 12.41 -62.76
C THR A 10 -14.17 11.54 -62.41
N PRO A 11 -13.06 12.10 -61.91
CA PRO A 11 -12.04 11.27 -61.29
C PRO A 11 -12.67 10.59 -60.08
N ASP A 12 -12.60 9.26 -60.07
CA ASP A 12 -13.07 8.43 -58.97
C ASP A 12 -12.26 8.78 -57.71
N LEU A 13 -12.95 9.28 -56.69
CA LEU A 13 -12.35 9.68 -55.40
C LEU A 13 -11.82 8.49 -54.59
N PHE A 14 -12.10 7.26 -55.02
CA PHE A 14 -11.68 6.05 -54.33
C PHE A 14 -10.44 5.38 -54.95
N GLU A 15 -9.93 5.86 -56.09
CA GLU A 15 -8.69 5.38 -56.71
C GLU A 15 -7.43 6.05 -56.14
N VAL A 16 -7.59 7.02 -55.22
CA VAL A 16 -6.48 7.42 -54.35
C VAL A 16 -6.34 6.35 -53.28
N THR A 17 -5.71 5.24 -53.66
CA THR A 17 -4.98 4.41 -52.71
C THR A 17 -3.89 5.30 -52.12
N LEU A 18 -4.25 6.05 -51.07
CA LEU A 18 -3.29 6.46 -50.08
C LEU A 18 -2.62 5.16 -49.67
N THR A 19 -1.41 4.95 -50.18
CA THR A 19 -0.43 4.08 -49.55
C THR A 19 -0.20 4.69 -48.18
N ILE A 20 -1.13 4.44 -47.27
CA ILE A 20 -0.96 4.66 -45.85
C ILE A 20 0.22 3.73 -45.55
N PRO A 21 1.40 4.24 -45.19
CA PRO A 21 2.39 3.36 -44.60
C PRO A 21 1.69 2.81 -43.36
N THR A 22 1.26 1.55 -43.44
CA THR A 22 0.82 0.77 -42.29
C THR A 22 1.88 1.08 -41.24
N PRO A 23 1.55 1.77 -40.13
CA PRO A 23 2.50 1.85 -39.05
C PRO A 23 2.75 0.40 -38.71
N LEU A 24 3.99 -0.03 -38.94
CA LEU A 24 4.48 -1.32 -38.48
C LEU A 24 4.00 -1.38 -37.04
N SER A 25 3.03 -2.25 -36.76
CA SER A 25 2.66 -2.58 -35.39
C SER A 25 3.92 -3.17 -34.80
N GLU A 26 4.75 -2.29 -34.26
CA GLU A 26 5.87 -2.66 -33.42
C GLU A 26 5.25 -3.60 -32.39
N PRO A 27 5.75 -4.85 -32.29
CA PRO A 27 5.31 -5.71 -31.23
C PRO A 27 5.49 -4.93 -29.93
N ALA A 28 4.41 -4.84 -29.14
CA ALA A 28 4.38 -4.13 -27.87
C ALA A 28 5.71 -4.34 -27.14
N PRO A 29 6.35 -3.26 -26.62
CA PRO A 29 7.72 -3.32 -26.16
C PRO A 29 7.87 -4.54 -25.25
N ALA A 30 8.76 -5.45 -25.67
CA ALA A 30 9.09 -6.63 -24.93
C ALA A 30 9.29 -6.20 -23.47
N LYS A 31 8.54 -6.83 -22.55
CA LYS A 31 8.67 -6.58 -21.10
C LYS A 31 10.16 -6.37 -20.83
N PRO A 32 10.58 -5.25 -20.23
CA PRO A 32 12.00 -4.93 -20.11
C PRO A 32 12.67 -6.18 -19.55
N ALA A 33 13.63 -6.75 -20.29
CA ALA A 33 14.20 -8.06 -19.96
C ALA A 33 14.73 -8.10 -18.51
N ALA A 34 15.09 -6.93 -17.99
CA ALA A 34 15.46 -6.67 -16.61
C ALA A 34 14.37 -6.98 -15.57
N LEU A 35 13.07 -6.88 -15.87
CA LEU A 35 11.98 -7.29 -14.97
C LEU A 35 11.65 -8.78 -15.12
N ALA A 36 11.83 -9.34 -16.32
CA ALA A 36 11.60 -10.76 -16.58
C ALA A 36 12.67 -11.66 -15.95
N SER A 37 13.85 -11.11 -15.64
CA SER A 37 14.94 -11.81 -14.95
C SER A 37 14.86 -11.73 -13.43
N LEU A 38 13.97 -10.91 -12.86
CA LEU A 38 13.82 -10.78 -11.41
C LEU A 38 12.98 -11.90 -10.85
N SER A 39 13.42 -12.45 -9.72
CA SER A 39 12.55 -13.25 -8.87
C SER A 39 11.43 -12.39 -8.27
N ASP A 40 10.30 -13.01 -7.94
CA ASP A 40 9.17 -12.34 -7.28
C ASP A 40 9.59 -11.61 -5.99
N ALA A 41 10.56 -12.15 -5.26
CA ALA A 41 11.12 -11.52 -4.07
C ALA A 41 11.89 -10.23 -4.39
N GLN A 42 12.71 -10.23 -5.44
CA GLN A 42 13.43 -9.04 -5.88
C GLN A 42 12.48 -7.97 -6.44
N LEU A 43 11.45 -8.41 -7.17
CA LEU A 43 10.40 -7.51 -7.67
C LEU A 43 9.64 -6.85 -6.52
N ALA A 44 9.24 -7.62 -5.51
CA ALA A 44 8.58 -7.10 -4.32
C ALA A 44 9.48 -6.11 -3.54
N GLN A 45 10.78 -6.39 -3.45
CA GLN A 45 11.76 -5.51 -2.81
C GLN A 45 11.87 -4.16 -3.55
N GLN A 46 11.98 -4.18 -4.88
CA GLN A 46 12.04 -2.96 -5.68
C GLN A 46 10.75 -2.14 -5.58
N LEU A 47 9.59 -2.80 -5.60
CA LEU A 47 8.31 -2.13 -5.39
C LEU A 47 8.23 -1.48 -4.01
N GLY A 48 8.78 -2.12 -2.97
CA GLY A 48 8.91 -1.53 -1.64
C GLY A 48 9.73 -0.23 -1.64
N GLN A 49 10.90 -0.25 -2.28
CA GLN A 49 11.76 0.95 -2.40
C GLN A 49 11.06 2.10 -3.13
N VAL A 50 10.31 1.80 -4.19
CA VAL A 50 9.52 2.81 -4.91
C VAL A 50 8.45 3.43 -4.00
N LEU A 51 7.75 2.62 -3.21
CA LEU A 51 6.75 3.15 -2.27
C LEU A 51 7.36 4.04 -1.19
N GLU A 52 8.52 3.66 -0.65
CA GLU A 52 9.28 4.46 0.31
C GLU A 52 9.70 5.81 -0.29
N GLU A 53 10.22 5.80 -1.52
CA GLU A 53 10.61 7.03 -2.22
C GLU A 53 9.41 7.93 -2.54
N VAL A 54 8.28 7.35 -2.95
CA VAL A 54 7.03 8.11 -3.17
C VAL A 54 6.54 8.72 -1.86
N GLN A 55 6.61 7.97 -0.75
CA GLN A 55 6.25 8.49 0.57
C GLN A 55 7.19 9.64 0.97
N ARG A 56 8.50 9.48 0.81
CA ARG A 56 9.51 10.50 1.11
C ARG A 56 9.23 11.80 0.35
N ARG A 57 8.99 11.71 -0.96
CA ARG A 57 8.65 12.89 -1.79
C ARG A 57 7.34 13.55 -1.39
N MET A 58 6.38 12.77 -0.93
CA MET A 58 5.11 13.29 -0.43
C MET A 58 5.30 14.05 0.89
N GLU A 59 6.18 13.58 1.77
CA GLU A 59 6.52 14.25 3.04
C GLU A 59 7.33 15.53 2.80
N GLU A 60 8.20 15.55 1.78
CA GLU A 60 8.99 16.72 1.37
C GLU A 60 8.16 17.74 0.56
N GLY A 61 7.11 17.29 -0.12
CA GLY A 61 6.22 18.13 -0.92
C GLY A 61 5.19 18.90 -0.08
N ARG A 62 4.88 20.14 -0.47
CA ARG A 62 3.85 21.00 0.17
C ARG A 62 2.40 20.60 -0.16
N GLY A 63 2.11 19.30 -0.31
CA GLY A 63 0.79 18.83 -0.76
C GLY A 63 0.33 17.60 -0.01
N SER A 64 -0.61 17.77 0.93
CA SER A 64 -1.31 16.65 1.54
C SER A 64 -2.26 16.03 0.52
N ARG A 65 -1.88 14.88 -0.05
CA ARG A 65 -2.70 14.07 -0.94
C ARG A 65 -3.21 12.85 -0.17
N PRO A 66 -4.36 12.93 0.52
CA PRO A 66 -4.86 11.85 1.36
C PRO A 66 -5.12 10.56 0.59
N GLU A 67 -5.59 10.67 -0.66
CA GLU A 67 -5.81 9.54 -1.57
C GLU A 67 -4.51 8.82 -1.91
N LEU A 68 -3.44 9.56 -2.23
CA LEU A 68 -2.11 9.00 -2.50
C LEU A 68 -1.55 8.30 -1.25
N LYS A 69 -1.71 8.91 -0.07
CA LYS A 69 -1.30 8.31 1.20
C LYS A 69 -2.04 6.99 1.49
N ALA A 70 -3.35 6.95 1.22
CA ALA A 70 -4.14 5.73 1.35
C ALA A 70 -3.68 4.65 0.36
N ALA A 71 -3.39 5.02 -0.89
CA ALA A 71 -2.87 4.12 -1.90
C ALA A 71 -1.51 3.52 -1.53
N ILE A 72 -0.55 4.35 -1.07
CA ILE A 72 0.77 3.89 -0.60
C ILE A 72 0.63 2.90 0.55
N ARG A 73 -0.24 3.20 1.53
CA ARG A 73 -0.48 2.31 2.67
C ARG A 73 -1.06 0.97 2.24
N ASN A 74 -2.04 0.97 1.34
CA ASN A 74 -2.67 -0.25 0.84
C ASN A 74 -1.70 -1.09 -0.02
N ALA A 75 -0.89 -0.44 -0.84
CA ALA A 75 0.15 -1.09 -1.63
C ALA A 75 1.22 -1.74 -0.74
N SER A 76 1.64 -1.04 0.33
CA SER A 76 2.62 -1.56 1.29
C SER A 76 2.10 -2.82 2.00
N VAL A 77 0.84 -2.79 2.47
CA VAL A 77 0.19 -3.96 3.10
C VAL A 77 0.06 -5.13 2.13
N THR A 78 -0.24 -4.86 0.86
CA THR A 78 -0.36 -5.91 -0.16
C THR A 78 1.00 -6.54 -0.46
N LEU A 79 2.05 -5.73 -0.60
CA LEU A 79 3.42 -6.24 -0.81
C LEU A 79 3.93 -7.06 0.37
N GLU A 80 3.62 -6.68 1.60
CA GLU A 80 3.98 -7.45 2.80
C GLU A 80 3.36 -8.86 2.77
N ARG A 81 2.14 -8.99 2.22
CA ARG A 81 1.46 -10.29 2.07
C ARG A 81 2.00 -11.15 0.94
N LEU A 82 2.54 -10.52 -0.11
CA LEU A 82 3.02 -11.20 -1.32
C LEU A 82 4.50 -11.58 -1.24
N SER A 83 5.30 -10.86 -0.44
CA SER A 83 6.71 -11.17 -0.28
C SER A 83 6.86 -12.49 0.50
N PRO A 84 7.57 -13.50 -0.04
CA PRO A 84 7.92 -14.70 0.71
C PRO A 84 8.89 -14.27 1.81
N GLN A 85 8.33 -13.97 2.97
CA GLN A 85 9.04 -13.50 4.15
C GLN A 85 10.22 -14.47 4.42
N PRO A 86 11.49 -14.04 4.32
CA PRO A 86 12.58 -14.89 4.75
C PRO A 86 12.34 -15.19 6.24
N LEU A 87 12.20 -16.47 6.55
CA LEU A 87 11.93 -17.08 7.86
C LEU A 87 12.97 -16.75 8.95
N LYS A 88 13.81 -15.72 8.76
CA LYS A 88 14.93 -15.35 9.62
C LYS A 88 14.84 -13.90 10.10
N GLN A 89 13.75 -13.53 10.78
CA GLN A 89 13.77 -12.62 11.94
C GLN A 89 12.40 -12.47 12.59
N ARG A 90 11.71 -13.58 12.85
CA ARG A 90 10.59 -13.57 13.81
C ARG A 90 11.12 -13.71 15.25
N VAL A 91 12.12 -12.90 15.58
CA VAL A 91 12.53 -12.63 16.95
C VAL A 91 12.53 -11.10 17.09
N LYS A 92 11.47 -10.59 17.73
CA LYS A 92 11.27 -9.19 18.14
C LYS A 92 11.02 -8.17 17.02
N SER A 93 9.86 -8.27 16.38
CA SER A 93 9.15 -7.05 15.95
C SER A 93 7.65 -7.28 16.06
N SER A 94 7.17 -7.31 17.31
CA SER A 94 5.76 -7.10 17.59
C SER A 94 5.49 -5.60 17.52
N ARG A 95 4.97 -5.15 16.38
CA ARG A 95 4.05 -4.02 16.24
C ARG A 95 4.52 -2.68 16.81
N SER A 96 4.98 -1.81 15.91
CA SER A 96 4.67 -0.39 16.00
C SER A 96 3.15 -0.23 16.01
N GLY A 97 2.65 0.35 17.09
CA GLY A 97 1.27 0.68 17.31
C GLY A 97 1.17 1.16 18.73
N LYS A 98 1.18 2.49 18.91
CA LYS A 98 0.57 3.26 19.99
C LYS A 98 0.19 2.42 21.21
N SER A 99 0.76 2.72 22.37
CA SER A 99 0.45 2.25 23.74
C SER A 99 -1.01 1.88 24.08
N SER A 100 -1.64 1.00 23.30
CA SER A 100 -2.76 0.20 23.69
C SER A 100 -2.14 -0.91 24.51
N SER A 101 -1.94 -0.60 25.79
CA SER A 101 -1.92 -1.65 26.79
C SER A 101 -3.05 -2.64 26.45
N PRO A 102 -2.83 -3.94 26.65
CA PRO A 102 -3.78 -4.99 26.25
C PRO A 102 -5.16 -4.88 26.95
N LEU A 103 -5.35 -3.83 27.74
CA LEU A 103 -6.55 -3.48 28.46
C LEU A 103 -7.44 -2.59 27.61
N GLN A 104 -8.67 -3.03 27.41
CA GLN A 104 -9.74 -2.16 26.96
C GLN A 104 -9.85 -0.94 27.90
N GLU A 105 -10.24 0.22 27.37
CA GLU A 105 -10.35 1.47 28.15
C GLU A 105 -11.21 1.29 29.41
N GLY A 106 -12.29 0.50 29.33
CA GLY A 106 -13.12 0.14 30.48
C GLY A 106 -12.36 -0.64 31.56
N GLN A 107 -11.50 -1.58 31.16
CA GLN A 107 -10.66 -2.35 32.08
C GLN A 107 -9.59 -1.46 32.72
N ARG A 108 -9.01 -0.50 31.99
CA ARG A 108 -8.08 0.48 32.58
C ARG A 108 -8.77 1.34 33.63
N LYS A 109 -9.98 1.83 33.37
CA LYS A 109 -10.76 2.61 34.34
C LYS A 109 -11.09 1.79 35.59
N ALA A 110 -11.48 0.52 35.43
CA ALA A 110 -11.75 -0.37 36.56
C ALA A 110 -10.50 -0.67 37.40
N VAL A 111 -9.37 -0.97 36.75
CA VAL A 111 -8.07 -1.18 37.42
C VAL A 111 -7.65 0.09 38.19
N ARG A 112 -7.78 1.27 37.58
CA ARG A 112 -7.51 2.55 38.25
C ARG A 112 -8.41 2.77 39.48
N ALA A 113 -9.71 2.54 39.35
CA ALA A 113 -10.65 2.69 40.45
C ALA A 113 -10.34 1.73 41.61
N ALA A 114 -9.99 0.48 41.31
CA ALA A 114 -9.61 -0.52 42.31
C ALA A 114 -8.33 -0.13 43.08
N LEU A 115 -7.33 0.42 42.37
CA LEU A 115 -6.10 0.90 43.00
C LEU A 115 -6.36 2.13 43.88
N LEU A 116 -7.18 3.09 43.42
CA LEU A 116 -7.60 4.25 44.23
C LEU A 116 -8.43 3.85 45.46
N ALA A 117 -9.17 2.75 45.37
CA ALA A 117 -9.89 2.15 46.50
C ALA A 117 -8.97 1.40 47.49
N GLY A 118 -7.65 1.40 47.28
CA GLY A 118 -6.66 0.80 48.18
C GLY A 118 -6.46 -0.71 47.98
N VAL A 119 -7.00 -1.30 46.91
CA VAL A 119 -6.80 -2.73 46.63
C VAL A 119 -5.36 -2.98 46.17
N ALA A 120 -4.72 -3.99 46.75
CA ALA A 120 -3.34 -4.33 46.41
C ALA A 120 -3.18 -4.66 44.90
N PRO A 121 -2.15 -4.12 44.21
CA PRO A 121 -1.93 -4.37 42.78
C PRO A 121 -1.84 -5.85 42.40
N SER A 122 -1.30 -6.67 43.29
CA SER A 122 -1.19 -8.14 43.16
C SER A 122 -2.56 -8.81 43.08
N GLN A 123 -3.54 -8.27 43.81
CA GLN A 123 -4.90 -8.79 43.86
C GLN A 123 -5.70 -8.35 42.64
N VAL A 124 -5.52 -7.10 42.21
CA VAL A 124 -6.06 -6.61 40.93
C VAL A 124 -5.52 -7.44 39.76
N ALA A 125 -4.22 -7.74 39.73
CA ALA A 125 -3.63 -8.59 38.69
C ALA A 125 -4.30 -9.99 38.63
N LYS A 126 -4.56 -10.61 39.78
CA LYS A 126 -5.23 -11.91 39.87
C LYS A 126 -6.69 -11.86 39.40
N HIS A 127 -7.46 -10.86 39.84
CA HIS A 127 -8.89 -10.76 39.49
C HIS A 127 -9.13 -10.41 38.02
N PHE A 128 -8.26 -9.60 37.43
CA PHE A 128 -8.38 -9.19 36.03
C PHE A 128 -7.61 -10.11 35.06
N GLY A 129 -6.85 -11.09 35.56
CA GLY A 129 -6.05 -11.99 34.73
C GLY A 129 -4.90 -11.27 34.00
N LEU A 130 -4.33 -10.24 34.61
CA LEU A 130 -3.35 -9.36 33.99
C LEU A 130 -1.95 -9.55 34.56
N PRO A 131 -0.91 -9.36 33.73
CA PRO A 131 0.44 -9.33 34.25
C PRO A 131 0.61 -8.13 35.19
N LEU A 132 1.30 -8.34 36.31
CA LEU A 132 1.52 -7.31 37.34
C LEU A 132 2.19 -6.04 36.78
N ALA A 133 3.02 -6.20 35.75
CA ALA A 133 3.62 -5.09 35.00
C ALA A 133 2.58 -4.21 34.29
N ALA A 134 1.48 -4.77 33.78
CA ALA A 134 0.42 -3.99 33.13
C ALA A 134 -0.37 -3.16 34.15
N VAL A 135 -0.59 -3.69 35.36
CA VAL A 135 -1.24 -2.97 36.45
C VAL A 135 -0.36 -1.80 36.92
N ARG A 136 0.96 -1.99 37.03
CA ARG A 136 1.91 -0.91 37.35
C ARG A 136 1.97 0.17 36.27
N LYS A 137 1.96 -0.21 34.99
CA LYS A 137 1.89 0.76 33.89
C LYS A 137 0.61 1.60 33.89
N ALA A 138 -0.52 1.02 34.27
CA ALA A 138 -1.78 1.76 34.41
C ALA A 138 -1.75 2.80 35.54
N LEU A 139 -0.82 2.67 36.49
CA LEU A 139 -0.54 3.67 37.53
C LEU A 139 0.43 4.76 37.00
N GLU A 140 1.49 4.38 36.29
CA GLU A 140 2.51 5.31 35.76
C GLU A 140 1.95 6.27 34.69
N GLU A 141 0.92 5.88 33.94
CA GLU A 141 0.27 6.71 32.90
C GLU A 141 -0.56 7.90 33.48
N THR A 142 -0.50 8.14 34.81
CA THR A 142 -1.21 9.24 35.50
C THR A 142 -0.31 10.29 36.15
N ALA A 143 1.03 10.13 36.07
CA ALA A 143 2.00 11.12 36.54
C ALA A 143 2.46 12.06 35.41
#